data_AF-A0A1B2E8G7-F1
#
_entry.id   AF-A0A1B2E8G7-F1
#
_cell.length_a   1.000
_cell.length_b   1.000
_cell.length_c   1.000
_cell.angle_alpha   90.00
_cell.angle_beta   90.00
_cell.angle_gamma   90.00
#
_symmetry.space_group_name_H-M   'P 1'
#
loop_
_entity.id
_entity.type
_entity.pdbx_description
1 polymer ?
#
loop_
_entity_poly.entity_id
_entity_poly.type
_entity_poly.pdbx_seq_one_letter_code
_entity_poly.pdbx_strand_id
1 'polypeptide(L)'
;MTMFTLTAAKEYALKGDIETWVHLFLNGEGDNVGLSEGLKSRKRHWVGPIEVELSILKRVVGPELRMEYVENEEWWDYNINQICQRIEGGWDMPPLIAENRNGVLSVRDGNHRYGALERLKRNKCHVIVWDDISVENIKKVIRE
;
A
#
# COMPACT_ATOMS: atom_id res chain seq x y z
N MET A 1 -6.86 -20.67 2.58
CA MET A 1 -6.84 -19.22 2.30
C MET A 1 -5.43 -18.74 2.46
N THR A 2 -4.88 -18.07 1.45
CA THR A 2 -3.60 -17.35 1.54
C THR A 2 -3.77 -16.21 2.56
N MET A 3 -2.84 -16.09 3.50
CA MET A 3 -2.95 -15.18 4.65
C MET A 3 -2.88 -13.70 4.25
N PHE A 4 -2.23 -13.42 3.11
CA PHE A 4 -1.89 -12.08 2.65
C PHE A 4 -2.62 -11.76 1.36
N THR A 5 -3.90 -11.43 1.47
CA THR A 5 -4.72 -11.01 0.34
C THR A 5 -5.61 -9.84 0.74
N LEU A 6 -6.26 -9.19 -0.24
CA LEU A 6 -7.26 -8.16 0.06
C LEU A 6 -8.43 -8.74 0.85
N THR A 7 -8.89 -9.95 0.52
CA THR A 7 -9.95 -10.63 1.29
C THR A 7 -9.55 -10.80 2.75
N ALA A 8 -8.35 -11.33 3.03
CA ALA A 8 -7.86 -11.49 4.40
C ALA A 8 -7.72 -10.14 5.12
N ALA A 9 -7.18 -9.11 4.46
CA ALA A 9 -7.05 -7.77 5.04
C ALA A 9 -8.42 -7.18 5.43
N LYS A 10 -9.45 -7.38 4.59
CA LYS A 10 -10.84 -6.96 4.90
C LYS A 10 -11.39 -7.71 6.11
N GLU A 11 -11.13 -9.01 6.25
CA GLU A 11 -11.56 -9.79 7.42
C GLU A 11 -10.94 -9.31 8.74
N TYR A 12 -9.65 -8.92 8.73
CA TYR A 12 -9.00 -8.31 9.90
C TYR A 12 -9.59 -6.93 10.21
N ALA A 13 -9.83 -6.10 9.19
CA ALA A 13 -10.45 -4.79 9.37
C ALA A 13 -11.86 -4.87 9.97
N LEU A 14 -12.68 -5.83 9.54
CA LEU A 14 -14.02 -6.06 10.10
C LEU A 14 -14.00 -6.42 11.60
N LYS A 15 -12.89 -6.99 12.08
CA LYS A 15 -12.65 -7.31 13.49
C LYS A 15 -11.97 -6.18 14.26
N GLY A 16 -11.67 -5.05 13.61
CA GLY A 16 -10.95 -3.93 14.21
C GLY A 16 -9.45 -4.19 14.41
N ASP A 17 -8.86 -5.16 13.70
CA ASP A 17 -7.51 -5.67 13.93
C ASP A 17 -6.59 -5.52 12.70
N ILE A 18 -6.79 -4.44 11.92
CA ILE A 18 -6.04 -4.22 10.68
C ILE A 18 -4.53 -4.04 10.92
N GLU A 19 -4.14 -3.50 12.08
CA GLU A 19 -2.74 -3.31 12.46
C GLU A 19 -1.98 -4.65 12.56
N THR A 20 -2.61 -5.68 13.13
CA THR A 20 -2.04 -7.02 13.18
C THR A 20 -1.79 -7.58 11.79
N TRP A 21 -2.76 -7.42 10.88
CA TRP A 21 -2.58 -7.84 9.49
C TRP A 21 -1.41 -7.12 8.82
N VAL A 22 -1.28 -5.80 9.02
CA VAL A 22 -0.15 -5.00 8.50
C VAL A 22 1.18 -5.55 8.99
N HIS A 23 1.32 -5.79 10.30
CA HIS A 23 2.57 -6.33 10.84
C HIS A 23 2.89 -7.73 10.35
N LEU A 24 1.89 -8.62 10.25
CA LEU A 24 2.09 -9.97 9.72
C LEU A 24 2.52 -9.93 8.25
N PHE A 25 1.89 -9.06 7.45
CA PHE A 25 2.22 -8.89 6.04
C PHE A 25 3.65 -8.35 5.85
N LEU A 26 4.00 -7.26 6.55
CA LEU A 26 5.31 -6.62 6.42
C LEU A 26 6.46 -7.52 6.91
N ASN A 27 6.21 -8.42 7.86
CA ASN A 27 7.19 -9.43 8.30
C ASN A 27 7.15 -10.74 7.47
N GLY A 28 6.23 -10.84 6.52
CA GLY A 28 6.03 -12.01 5.66
C GLY A 28 6.19 -11.64 4.19
N GLU A 29 5.12 -11.81 3.41
CA GLU A 29 5.14 -11.57 1.95
C GLU A 29 5.49 -10.14 1.53
N GLY A 30 5.28 -9.13 2.39
CA GLY A 30 5.65 -7.75 2.12
C GLY A 30 7.15 -7.47 2.24
N ASP A 31 7.88 -8.31 2.98
CA ASP A 31 9.34 -8.23 3.20
C ASP A 31 9.85 -6.80 3.53
N ASN A 32 9.15 -6.12 4.43
CA ASN A 32 9.42 -4.75 4.83
C ASN A 32 9.42 -4.61 6.35
N VAL A 33 10.29 -5.41 6.98
CA VAL A 33 10.49 -5.47 8.44
C VAL A 33 10.82 -4.10 9.01
N GLY A 34 11.60 -3.29 8.30
CA GLY A 34 11.96 -1.92 8.71
C GLY A 34 10.73 -1.02 8.90
N LEU A 35 9.76 -1.05 7.98
CA LEU A 35 8.51 -0.32 8.15
C LEU A 35 7.71 -0.87 9.34
N SER A 36 7.66 -2.19 9.50
CA SER A 36 6.95 -2.83 10.62
C SER A 36 7.49 -2.36 11.98
N GLU A 37 8.81 -2.34 12.17
CA GLU A 37 9.44 -1.85 13.40
C GLU A 37 9.24 -0.34 13.58
N GLY A 38 9.34 0.43 12.49
CA GLY A 38 9.03 1.86 12.51
C GLY A 38 7.60 2.16 12.95
N LEU A 39 6.62 1.38 12.49
CA LEU A 39 5.22 1.54 12.86
C LEU A 39 4.99 1.29 14.37
N LYS A 40 5.66 0.29 14.96
CA LYS A 40 5.56 -0.04 16.40
C LYS A 40 6.10 1.04 17.34
N SER A 41 6.92 1.97 16.85
CA SER A 41 7.55 3.01 17.67
C SER A 41 6.57 3.96 18.37
N ARG A 42 5.33 4.04 17.89
CA ARG A 42 4.25 4.85 18.46
C ARG A 42 2.89 4.33 18.00
N LYS A 43 1.84 4.75 18.71
CA LYS A 43 0.46 4.46 18.31
C LYS A 43 0.16 5.01 16.91
N ARG A 44 -0.52 4.23 16.10
CA ARG A 44 -0.98 4.60 14.75
C ARG A 44 -2.50 4.63 14.69
N HIS A 45 -3.03 5.44 13.78
CA HIS A 45 -4.45 5.57 13.50
C HIS A 45 -4.72 5.04 12.10
N TRP A 46 -5.52 3.98 11.99
CA TRP A 46 -5.68 3.23 10.74
C TRP A 46 -7.04 3.44 10.08
N VAL A 47 -7.05 3.44 8.76
CA VAL A 47 -8.24 3.33 7.90
C VAL A 47 -7.97 2.32 6.80
N GLY A 48 -8.90 1.42 6.58
CA GLY A 48 -8.89 0.51 5.43
C GLY A 48 -8.95 -0.97 5.79
N PRO A 49 -8.87 -1.85 4.77
CA PRO A 49 -8.67 -1.51 3.36
C PRO A 49 -9.85 -0.75 2.75
N ILE A 50 -9.59 0.38 2.09
CA ILE A 50 -10.58 1.17 1.35
C ILE A 50 -10.20 1.26 -0.12
N GLU A 51 -11.19 1.37 -1.01
CA GLU A 51 -10.94 1.67 -2.42
C GLU A 51 -10.79 3.18 -2.62
N VAL A 52 -9.73 3.60 -3.31
CA VAL A 52 -9.43 4.99 -3.64
C VAL A 52 -9.01 5.13 -5.10
N GLU A 53 -9.09 6.35 -5.64
CA GLU A 53 -8.46 6.68 -6.92
C GLU A 53 -6.94 6.55 -6.80
N LEU A 54 -6.28 6.00 -7.81
CA LEU A 54 -4.84 5.81 -7.82
C LEU A 54 -4.10 7.17 -7.79
N SER A 55 -4.70 8.20 -8.40
CA SER A 55 -4.13 9.54 -8.56
C SER A 55 -3.92 10.31 -7.24
N ILE A 56 -4.65 9.97 -6.18
CA ILE A 56 -4.48 10.63 -4.86
C ILE A 56 -3.27 10.08 -4.08
N LEU A 57 -2.76 8.93 -4.50
CA LEU A 57 -1.58 8.31 -3.90
C LEU A 57 -0.31 8.83 -4.58
N LYS A 58 0.79 8.82 -3.85
CA LYS A 58 2.13 9.16 -4.35
C LYS A 58 3.09 8.02 -4.11
N ARG A 59 3.64 7.46 -5.20
CA ARG A 59 4.79 6.57 -5.12
C ARG A 59 5.99 7.28 -4.51
N VAL A 60 6.83 6.48 -3.86
CA VAL A 60 8.14 6.88 -3.36
C VAL A 60 9.26 6.04 -3.95
N VAL A 61 8.94 4.93 -4.63
CA VAL A 61 9.88 4.07 -5.35
C VAL A 61 9.57 4.10 -6.84
N GLY A 62 10.61 4.18 -7.68
CA GLY A 62 10.51 4.10 -9.14
C GLY A 62 11.80 4.49 -9.84
N PRO A 63 11.86 4.35 -11.17
CA PRO A 63 13.06 4.69 -11.96
C PRO A 63 13.26 6.19 -12.13
N GLU A 64 12.24 7.01 -11.83
CA GLU A 64 12.31 8.44 -12.00
C GLU A 64 13.28 9.07 -10.97
N LEU A 65 14.23 9.89 -11.43
CA LEU A 65 15.27 10.52 -10.59
C LEU A 65 14.75 11.38 -9.42
N ARG A 66 13.46 11.70 -9.40
CA ARG A 66 12.80 12.49 -8.35
C ARG A 66 12.16 11.63 -7.25
N MET A 67 12.21 10.30 -7.38
CA MET A 67 11.69 9.39 -6.36
C MET A 67 12.55 9.45 -5.09
N GLU A 68 11.92 9.25 -3.92
CA GLU A 68 12.63 9.15 -2.64
C GLU A 68 13.62 7.98 -2.66
N TYR A 69 13.22 6.88 -3.32
CA TYR A 69 14.04 5.70 -3.55
C TYR A 69 14.07 5.40 -5.05
N VAL A 70 15.16 5.81 -5.69
CA VAL A 70 15.36 5.53 -7.12
C VAL A 70 15.77 4.07 -7.30
N GLU A 71 15.07 3.39 -8.20
CA GLU A 71 15.37 2.02 -8.60
C GLU A 71 15.92 1.97 -10.03
N ASN A 72 16.65 0.92 -10.38
CA ASN A 72 17.04 0.68 -11.75
C ASN A 72 15.80 0.41 -12.64
N GLU A 73 15.77 1.00 -13.84
CA GLU A 73 14.63 0.91 -14.76
C GLU A 73 14.34 -0.51 -15.24
N GLU A 74 15.36 -1.29 -15.61
CA GLU A 74 15.19 -2.67 -16.06
C GLU A 74 14.63 -3.55 -14.93
N TRP A 75 15.11 -3.35 -13.70
CA TRP A 75 14.62 -4.06 -12.52
C TRP A 75 13.19 -3.67 -12.16
N TRP A 76 12.87 -2.37 -12.22
CA TRP A 76 11.51 -1.87 -12.04
C TRP A 76 10.55 -2.51 -13.04
N ASP A 77 10.89 -2.45 -14.34
CA ASP A 77 10.08 -3.00 -15.42
C ASP A 77 9.93 -4.51 -15.33
N TYR A 78 10.99 -5.23 -14.93
CA TYR A 78 10.89 -6.65 -14.66
C TYR A 78 9.85 -6.96 -13.57
N ASN A 79 9.95 -6.31 -12.40
CA ASN A 79 9.06 -6.58 -11.27
C ASN A 79 7.61 -6.23 -11.56
N ILE A 80 7.34 -5.07 -12.15
CA ILE A 80 5.97 -4.67 -12.45
C ILE A 80 5.34 -5.55 -13.52
N ASN A 81 6.10 -6.05 -14.50
CA ASN A 81 5.57 -6.98 -15.51
C ASN A 81 5.13 -8.31 -14.88
N GLN A 82 5.89 -8.85 -13.91
CA GLN A 82 5.46 -10.04 -13.15
C GLN A 82 4.17 -9.78 -12.37
N ILE A 83 4.06 -8.60 -11.75
CA ILE A 83 2.85 -8.22 -11.01
C ILE A 83 1.65 -8.03 -11.94
N CYS A 84 1.84 -7.42 -13.12
CA CYS A 84 0.79 -7.26 -14.13
C CYS A 84 0.17 -8.62 -14.49
N GLN A 85 1.01 -9.63 -14.78
CA GLN A 85 0.56 -10.98 -15.11
C GLN A 85 -0.27 -11.60 -13.98
N ARG A 86 0.16 -11.42 -12.72
CA ARG A 86 -0.59 -11.91 -11.55
C ARG A 86 -1.95 -11.22 -11.43
N ILE A 87 -2.01 -9.90 -11.59
CA ILE A 87 -3.25 -9.12 -11.54
C ILE A 87 -4.21 -9.59 -12.64
N GLU A 88 -3.73 -9.72 -13.88
CA GLU A 88 -4.54 -10.21 -15.00
C GLU A 88 -4.99 -11.67 -14.80
N GLY A 89 -4.19 -12.48 -14.12
CA GLY A 89 -4.54 -13.83 -13.69
C GLY A 89 -5.53 -13.92 -12.52
N GLY A 90 -6.07 -12.79 -12.04
CA GLY A 90 -7.06 -12.77 -10.97
C GLY A 90 -6.48 -12.85 -9.55
N TRP A 91 -5.21 -12.47 -9.37
CA TRP A 91 -4.60 -12.41 -8.04
C TRP A 91 -5.40 -11.51 -7.09
N ASP A 92 -5.77 -12.05 -5.92
CA ASP A 92 -6.35 -11.30 -4.81
C ASP A 92 -5.28 -10.42 -4.15
N MET A 93 -4.85 -9.39 -4.89
CA MET A 93 -3.70 -8.56 -4.58
C MET A 93 -3.87 -7.91 -3.21
N PRO A 94 -2.89 -8.04 -2.29
CA PRO A 94 -2.94 -7.33 -1.01
C PRO A 94 -3.04 -5.82 -1.24
N PRO A 95 -3.72 -5.08 -0.34
CA PRO A 95 -3.82 -3.63 -0.44
C PRO A 95 -2.45 -2.97 -0.35
N LEU A 96 -2.31 -1.78 -0.93
CA LEU A 96 -1.17 -0.92 -0.69
C LEU A 96 -1.17 -0.43 0.76
N ILE A 97 -0.01 -0.04 1.30
CA ILE A 97 0.08 0.57 2.64
C ILE A 97 0.66 1.97 2.48
N ALA A 98 -0.10 2.98 2.89
CA ALA A 98 0.23 4.38 2.69
C ALA A 98 0.17 5.20 3.98
N GLU A 99 1.07 6.16 4.09
CA GLU A 99 1.10 7.12 5.18
C GLU A 99 0.39 8.40 4.76
N ASN A 100 -0.47 8.95 5.62
CA ASN A 100 -0.90 10.32 5.48
C ASN A 100 0.18 11.28 5.97
N ARG A 101 0.91 11.88 5.04
CA ARG A 101 1.94 12.89 5.31
C ARG A 101 1.39 14.27 5.03
N ASN A 102 0.78 14.87 6.05
CA ASN A 102 0.23 16.24 5.98
C ASN A 102 -0.71 16.44 4.78
N GLY A 103 -1.61 15.49 4.52
CA GLY A 103 -2.56 15.56 3.42
C GLY A 103 -2.13 14.83 2.14
N VAL A 104 -0.89 14.32 2.08
CA VAL A 104 -0.39 13.55 0.94
C VAL A 104 -0.30 12.07 1.31
N LEU A 105 -1.01 11.21 0.58
CA LEU A 105 -0.96 9.76 0.79
C LEU A 105 0.29 9.15 0.13
N SER A 106 1.35 8.98 0.91
CA SER A 106 2.63 8.42 0.47
C SER A 106 2.62 6.90 0.55
N VAL A 107 2.78 6.20 -0.57
CA VAL A 107 2.81 4.73 -0.62
C VAL A 107 4.11 4.23 -0.01
N ARG A 108 4.05 3.66 1.20
CA ARG A 108 5.24 3.17 1.92
C ARG A 108 5.47 1.67 1.74
N ASP A 109 4.46 0.95 1.28
CA ASP A 109 4.59 -0.44 0.82
C ASP A 109 3.68 -0.71 -0.40
N GLY A 110 4.22 -1.46 -1.38
CA GLY A 110 3.51 -1.81 -2.61
C GLY A 110 3.74 -0.86 -3.79
N ASN A 111 4.88 -0.17 -3.85
CA ASN A 111 5.20 0.74 -4.96
C ASN A 111 5.24 0.02 -6.33
N HIS A 112 5.77 -1.19 -6.44
CA HIS A 112 5.69 -1.97 -7.69
C HIS A 112 4.26 -2.41 -8.03
N ARG A 113 3.42 -2.71 -7.03
CA ARG A 113 1.99 -2.97 -7.23
C ARG A 113 1.29 -1.74 -7.77
N TYR A 114 1.59 -0.56 -7.25
CA TYR A 114 1.13 0.71 -7.80
C TYR A 114 1.60 0.89 -9.26
N GLY A 115 2.89 0.69 -9.55
CA GLY A 115 3.42 0.82 -10.92
C GLY A 115 2.80 -0.15 -11.92
N ALA A 116 2.47 -1.36 -11.49
CA ALA A 116 1.73 -2.33 -12.29
C ALA A 116 0.29 -1.86 -12.56
N LEU A 117 -0.41 -1.31 -11.56
CA LEU A 117 -1.74 -0.72 -11.73
C LEU A 117 -1.72 0.45 -12.73
N GLU A 118 -0.71 1.34 -12.66
CA GLU A 118 -0.51 2.42 -13.64
C GLU A 118 -0.36 1.86 -15.06
N ARG A 119 0.51 0.86 -15.23
CA ARG A 119 0.77 0.23 -16.54
C ARG A 119 -0.46 -0.44 -17.11
N LEU A 120 -1.27 -1.08 -16.26
CA LEU A 120 -2.55 -1.68 -16.61
C LEU A 120 -3.69 -0.65 -16.74
N LYS A 121 -3.40 0.66 -16.61
CA LYS A 121 -4.38 1.75 -16.68
C LYS A 121 -5.56 1.55 -15.73
N ARG A 122 -5.30 1.01 -14.54
CA ARG A 122 -6.30 0.91 -13.47
C ARG A 122 -6.40 2.27 -12.77
N ASN A 123 -7.62 2.76 -12.59
CA ASN A 123 -7.84 4.06 -11.95
C ASN A 123 -8.00 3.94 -10.44
N LYS A 124 -8.28 2.75 -9.92
CA LYS A 124 -8.56 2.53 -8.50
C LYS A 124 -7.76 1.39 -7.93
N CYS A 125 -7.52 1.46 -6.62
CA CYS A 125 -6.90 0.38 -5.86
C CYS A 125 -7.40 0.35 -4.42
N HIS A 126 -7.16 -0.77 -3.74
CA HIS A 126 -7.38 -0.86 -2.31
C HIS A 126 -6.11 -0.48 -1.54
N VAL A 127 -6.28 0.34 -0.49
CA VAL A 127 -5.19 0.85 0.34
C VAL A 127 -5.56 0.79 1.83
N ILE A 128 -4.57 0.53 2.67
CA ILE A 128 -4.61 0.76 4.11
C ILE A 128 -3.80 2.01 4.39
N VAL A 129 -4.40 2.98 5.06
CA VAL A 129 -3.77 4.27 5.38
C VAL A 129 -3.55 4.39 6.88
N TRP A 130 -2.40 4.91 7.29
CA TRP A 130 -2.21 5.36 8.66
C TRP A 130 -1.89 6.84 8.79
N ASP A 131 -2.16 7.37 9.97
CA ASP A 131 -1.81 8.71 10.43
C ASP A 131 -1.29 8.62 11.87
N ASP A 132 -0.40 9.54 12.23
CA ASP A 132 0.25 9.55 13.53
C ASP A 132 -0.59 10.23 14.62
N ILE A 133 -1.64 10.95 14.23
CA ILE A 133 -2.42 11.83 15.09
C ILE A 133 -3.88 11.41 15.14
N SER A 134 -4.53 11.20 13.98
CA SER A 134 -5.98 10.93 13.94
C SER A 134 -6.47 10.37 12.61
N VAL A 135 -7.47 9.48 12.70
CA VAL A 135 -8.27 9.01 11.56
C VAL A 135 -8.95 10.16 10.81
N GLU A 136 -9.29 11.26 11.50
CA GLU A 136 -9.94 12.40 10.84
C GLU A 136 -9.05 13.11 9.82
N ASN A 137 -7.73 13.04 9.98
CA ASN A 137 -6.80 13.59 8.99
C ASN A 137 -6.85 12.78 7.69
N ILE A 138 -6.93 11.46 7.81
CA ILE A 138 -7.05 10.53 6.67
C ILE A 138 -8.37 10.79 5.92
N LYS A 139 -9.48 10.93 6.67
CA LYS A 139 -10.82 11.15 6.09
C LYS A 139 -10.92 12.45 5.29
N LYS A 140 -10.18 13.50 5.66
CA LYS A 140 -10.16 14.75 4.89
C LYS A 140 -9.59 14.51 3.49
N VAL A 141 -8.45 13.82 3.40
CA VAL A 141 -7.76 13.56 2.13
C VAL A 141 -8.59 12.68 1.18
N ILE A 142 -9.34 11.72 1.71
CA ILE A 142 -10.13 10.79 0.87
C ILE A 142 -11.45 11.41 0.39
N ARG A 143 -11.94 12.46 1.08
CA ARG A 143 -13.22 13.13 0.75
C ARG A 143 -13.05 14.33 -0.18
N GLU A 144 -11.82 14.81 -0.34
CA GLU A 144 -11.43 15.86 -1.30
C GLU A 144 -11.33 15.30 -2.72
#